data_AF-A0A4X2M0X3-F1
#
_entry.id   AF-A0A4X2M0X3-F1
#
_cell.length_a   1.000
_cell.length_b   1.000
_cell.length_c   1.000
_cell.angle_alpha   90.00
_cell.angle_beta   90.00
_cell.angle_gamma   90.00
#
_symmetry.space_group_name_H-M   'P 1'
#
loop_
_entity.id
_entity.type
_entity.pdbx_description
1 polymer ?
#
loop_
_entity_poly.entity_id
_entity_poly.type
_entity_poly.pdbx_seq_one_letter_code
_entity_poly.pdbx_strand_id
1 'polypeptide(L)'
;MVFAKHLRVVGDDFRSKYLNSTNDADKIAYSEDWTKMKVKLGTSLGGPYLGVHLRRKDFIWGHREDVPSLQGAVKTIRSLMETHKLDRVFVATDAVRKECEELKRLLPEMVRFEPTWEELELYKDGGVAIIDQWICSHA
;
A
#
# COMPACT_ATOMS: atom_id res chain seq x y z
N MET A 1 -10.51 -11.53 10.64
CA MET A 1 -9.81 -12.53 9.81
C MET A 1 -8.36 -12.10 9.72
N VAL A 2 -7.39 -12.98 10.01
CA VAL A 2 -5.96 -12.66 9.96
C VAL A 2 -5.37 -13.27 8.69
N PHE A 3 -4.58 -12.50 7.94
CA PHE A 3 -3.94 -13.01 6.72
C PHE A 3 -2.93 -14.12 7.01
N ALA A 4 -2.69 -14.98 6.02
CA ALA A 4 -1.72 -16.06 6.10
C ALA A 4 -0.32 -15.50 6.45
N LYS A 5 0.38 -16.16 7.37
CA LYS A 5 1.64 -15.67 7.93
C LYS A 5 2.70 -15.36 6.86
N HIS A 6 2.84 -16.22 5.85
CA HIS A 6 3.84 -16.02 4.79
C HIS A 6 3.59 -14.74 3.98
N LEU A 7 2.34 -14.32 3.77
CA LEU A 7 2.02 -13.08 3.08
C LEU A 7 2.32 -11.84 3.95
N ARG A 8 2.04 -11.93 5.26
CA ARG A 8 2.40 -10.88 6.22
C ARG A 8 3.91 -10.66 6.27
N VAL A 9 4.69 -11.75 6.31
CA VAL A 9 6.15 -11.69 6.30
C VAL A 9 6.69 -10.99 5.05
N VAL A 10 6.16 -11.31 3.86
CA VAL A 10 6.55 -10.63 2.62
C VAL A 10 6.23 -9.12 2.68
N GLY A 11 5.06 -8.76 3.20
CA GLY A 11 4.69 -7.36 3.38
C GLY A 11 5.56 -6.63 4.41
N ASP A 12 5.93 -7.29 5.51
CA ASP A 12 6.83 -6.74 6.54
C ASP A 12 8.26 -6.58 6.02
N ASP A 13 8.76 -7.54 5.23
CA ASP A 13 10.05 -7.46 4.55
C ASP A 13 10.07 -6.29 3.55
N PHE A 14 9.00 -6.11 2.78
CA PHE A 14 8.86 -4.99 1.86
C PHE A 14 8.84 -3.64 2.61
N ARG A 15 8.06 -3.53 3.69
CA ARG A 15 7.98 -2.34 4.54
C ARG A 15 9.35 -1.96 5.10
N SER A 16 10.06 -2.94 5.66
CA SER A 16 11.39 -2.75 6.22
C SER A 16 12.37 -2.26 5.14
N LYS A 17 12.42 -2.96 4.01
CA LYS A 17 13.41 -2.71 2.94
C LYS A 17 13.18 -1.42 2.17
N TYR A 18 11.92 -1.11 1.82
CA TYR A 18 11.61 -0.03 0.87
C TYR A 18 10.85 1.14 1.48
N LEU A 19 10.32 1.02 2.69
CA LEU A 19 9.49 2.05 3.32
C LEU A 19 10.03 2.51 4.68
N ASN A 20 11.16 1.96 5.16
CA ASN A 20 11.73 2.27 6.47
C ASN A 20 10.70 2.10 7.60
N SER A 21 9.92 1.03 7.51
CA SER A 21 8.74 0.78 8.34
C SER A 21 8.86 -0.58 9.00
N THR A 22 8.68 -0.63 10.31
CA THR A 22 8.62 -1.86 11.12
C THR A 22 7.62 -1.65 12.25
N ASN A 23 7.02 -2.73 12.77
CA ASN A 23 6.01 -2.61 13.83
C ASN A 23 6.53 -1.84 15.07
N ASP A 24 7.79 -2.02 15.44
CA ASP A 24 8.39 -1.29 16.56
C ASP A 24 8.57 0.20 16.25
N ALA A 25 9.08 0.56 15.08
CA ALA A 25 9.25 1.96 14.66
C ALA A 25 7.89 2.68 14.50
N ASP A 26 6.90 1.95 13.98
CA ASP A 26 5.57 2.45 13.62
C ASP A 26 4.58 2.41 14.81
N LYS A 27 5.04 1.94 15.98
CA LYS A 27 4.25 1.75 17.21
C LYS A 27 3.00 0.87 17.00
N ILE A 28 3.13 -0.17 16.18
CA ILE A 28 2.07 -1.11 15.85
C ILE A 28 2.24 -2.35 16.73
N ALA A 29 1.49 -2.42 17.82
CA ALA A 29 1.44 -3.63 18.64
C ALA A 29 0.82 -4.79 17.85
N TYR A 30 1.43 -5.98 17.90
CA TYR A 30 0.93 -7.17 17.22
C TYR A 30 0.89 -8.39 18.15
N SER A 31 -0.14 -9.23 17.97
CA SER A 31 -0.29 -10.51 18.65
C SER A 31 -0.84 -11.53 17.65
N GLU A 32 -0.22 -12.71 17.57
CA GLU A 32 -0.71 -13.81 16.72
C GLU A 32 -2.10 -14.29 17.17
N ASP A 33 -2.37 -14.27 18.47
CA ASP A 33 -3.72 -14.48 19.00
C ASP A 33 -4.51 -13.18 18.94
N TRP A 34 -5.32 -13.03 17.89
CA TRP A 34 -6.13 -11.84 17.65
C TRP A 34 -7.16 -11.58 18.76
N THR A 35 -7.56 -12.60 19.54
CA THR A 35 -8.51 -12.43 20.65
C THR A 35 -7.89 -11.65 21.83
N LYS A 36 -6.56 -11.67 21.92
CA LYS A 36 -5.77 -10.94 22.91
C LYS A 36 -5.29 -9.58 22.41
N MET A 37 -5.42 -9.30 21.12
CA MET A 37 -5.02 -8.04 20.52
C MET A 37 -6.01 -6.93 20.91
N LYS A 38 -5.66 -6.17 21.95
CA LYS A 38 -6.42 -4.99 22.40
C LYS A 38 -5.51 -3.79 22.36
N VAL A 39 -5.81 -2.86 21.47
CA VAL A 39 -5.08 -1.59 21.33
C VAL A 39 -6.01 -0.44 21.64
N LYS A 40 -5.47 0.63 22.24
CA LYS A 40 -6.22 1.86 22.43
C LYS A 40 -6.32 2.57 21.08
N LEU A 41 -7.49 3.11 20.76
CA LEU A 41 -7.69 3.84 19.51
C LEU A 41 -6.69 5.02 19.40
N GLY A 42 -6.07 5.16 18.22
CA GLY A 42 -5.16 6.26 17.92
C GLY A 42 -3.76 6.14 18.53
N THR A 43 -3.34 4.95 18.99
CA THR A 43 -1.96 4.76 19.51
C THR A 43 -0.96 4.28 18.47
N SER A 44 -1.43 3.66 17.39
CA SER A 44 -0.57 3.29 16.26
C SER A 44 -0.14 4.56 15.51
N LEU A 45 1.14 4.68 15.20
CA LEU A 45 1.67 5.81 14.45
C LEU A 45 1.54 5.58 12.94
N GLY A 46 1.90 4.38 12.48
CA GLY A 46 2.10 4.10 11.05
C GLY A 46 3.55 4.32 10.63
N GLY A 47 3.92 3.76 9.48
CA GLY A 47 5.24 3.94 8.89
C GLY A 47 5.42 5.32 8.24
N PRO A 48 6.65 5.73 7.92
CA PRO A 48 6.93 7.06 7.38
C PRO A 48 6.62 7.14 5.86
N TYR A 49 5.43 6.75 5.44
CA TYR A 49 4.99 6.77 4.05
C TYR A 49 3.47 6.95 3.93
N LEU A 50 3.01 7.45 2.78
CA LEU A 50 1.59 7.50 2.46
C LEU A 50 1.15 6.20 1.78
N GLY A 51 0.09 5.55 2.26
CA GLY A 51 -0.54 4.41 1.61
C GLY A 51 -1.66 4.85 0.68
N VAL A 52 -1.63 4.45 -0.60
CA VAL A 52 -2.65 4.81 -1.59
C VAL A 52 -3.12 3.57 -2.33
N HIS A 53 -4.43 3.39 -2.39
CA HIS A 53 -5.07 2.39 -3.26
C HIS A 53 -5.80 3.08 -4.42
N LEU A 54 -5.32 2.88 -5.65
CA LEU A 54 -5.94 3.39 -6.87
C LEU A 54 -6.57 2.25 -7.66
N ARG A 55 -7.89 2.11 -7.55
CA ARG A 55 -8.67 1.17 -8.38
C ARG A 55 -8.98 1.83 -9.73
N ARG A 56 -8.49 1.24 -10.82
CA ARG A 56 -8.58 1.78 -12.18
C ARG A 56 -9.46 0.94 -13.10
N LYS A 57 -9.35 -0.38 -13.15
CA LYS A 57 -9.90 -1.21 -14.25
C LYS A 57 -11.39 -0.94 -14.59
N ASP A 58 -12.28 -1.64 -13.91
CA ASP A 58 -13.73 -1.59 -14.11
C ASP A 58 -14.34 -0.28 -13.56
N PHE A 59 -13.71 0.27 -12.53
CA PHE A 59 -14.14 1.52 -11.88
C PHE A 59 -14.16 2.73 -12.82
N ILE A 60 -13.22 2.83 -13.77
CA ILE A 60 -13.24 3.91 -14.78
C ILE A 60 -14.43 3.77 -15.75
N TRP A 61 -15.11 2.64 -15.86
CA TRP A 61 -16.27 2.52 -16.75
C TRP A 61 -17.59 2.67 -16.00
N GLY A 62 -17.66 2.18 -14.76
CA GLY A 62 -18.85 2.27 -13.92
C GLY A 62 -18.98 3.55 -13.09
N HIS A 63 -17.87 4.25 -12.81
CA HIS A 63 -17.83 5.36 -11.84
C HIS A 63 -16.91 6.51 -12.28
N ARG A 64 -16.96 6.91 -13.56
CA ARG A 64 -16.05 7.94 -14.13
C ARG A 64 -16.00 9.24 -13.35
N GLU A 65 -17.12 9.67 -12.80
CA GLU A 65 -17.22 10.95 -12.12
C GLU A 65 -16.64 10.89 -10.69
N ASP A 66 -16.54 9.70 -10.11
CA ASP A 66 -16.05 9.49 -8.74
C ASP A 66 -14.55 9.12 -8.69
N VAL A 67 -13.93 8.84 -9.84
CA VAL A 67 -12.53 8.40 -9.93
C VAL A 67 -11.67 9.51 -10.54
N PRO A 68 -10.61 9.97 -9.85
CA PRO A 68 -9.76 11.03 -10.38
C PRO A 68 -8.99 10.58 -11.64
N SER A 69 -8.61 11.54 -12.48
CA SER A 69 -7.55 11.32 -13.48
C SER A 69 -6.22 10.99 -12.78
N LEU A 70 -5.24 10.43 -13.50
CA LEU A 70 -3.91 10.16 -12.92
C LEU A 70 -3.26 11.45 -12.41
N GLN A 71 -3.36 12.54 -13.16
CA GLN A 71 -2.87 13.85 -12.78
C GLN A 71 -3.58 14.38 -11.53
N GLY A 72 -4.91 14.20 -11.45
CA GLY A 72 -5.70 14.57 -10.27
C GLY A 72 -5.28 13.77 -9.04
N ALA A 73 -5.11 12.46 -9.18
CA ALA A 73 -4.65 11.58 -8.11
C ALA A 73 -3.26 12.01 -7.62
N VAL A 74 -2.30 12.23 -8.52
CA VAL A 74 -0.94 12.67 -8.18
C VAL A 74 -0.94 14.02 -7.45
N LYS A 75 -1.78 14.97 -7.89
CA LYS A 75 -1.93 16.27 -7.21
C LYS A 75 -2.40 16.08 -5.76
N THR A 76 -3.41 15.24 -5.54
CA THR A 76 -3.92 14.93 -4.20
C THR A 76 -2.85 14.22 -3.36
N ILE A 77 -2.15 13.24 -3.93
CA ILE A 77 -1.08 12.50 -3.26
C ILE A 77 0.00 13.46 -2.75
N ARG A 78 0.51 14.35 -3.61
CA ARG A 78 1.55 15.31 -3.21
C ARG A 78 1.08 16.28 -2.13
N SER A 79 -0.16 16.77 -2.24
CA SER A 79 -0.74 17.64 -1.21
C SER A 79 -0.83 16.94 0.16
N LEU A 80 -1.22 15.66 0.19
CA LEU A 80 -1.24 14.86 1.41
C LEU A 80 0.17 14.59 1.95
N MET A 81 1.12 14.25 1.08
CA MET A 81 2.52 14.05 1.47
C MET A 81 3.11 15.31 2.10
N GLU A 82 2.87 16.49 1.52
CA GLU A 82 3.31 17.77 2.09
C GLU A 82 2.65 18.06 3.44
N THR A 83 1.32 17.87 3.53
CA THR A 83 0.54 18.10 4.76
C THR A 83 1.04 17.22 5.92
N HIS A 84 1.35 15.96 5.62
CA HIS A 84 1.77 14.97 6.61
C HIS A 84 3.29 14.82 6.75
N LYS A 85 4.07 15.59 5.98
CA LYS A 85 5.55 15.57 5.96
C LYS A 85 6.11 14.18 5.66
N LEU A 86 5.59 13.56 4.60
CA LEU A 86 5.97 12.23 4.14
C LEU A 86 6.76 12.33 2.83
N ASP A 87 7.89 11.66 2.74
CA ASP A 87 8.76 11.67 1.55
C ASP A 87 8.54 10.45 0.64
N ARG A 88 7.77 9.46 1.10
CA ARG A 88 7.48 8.22 0.37
C ARG A 88 5.99 7.98 0.23
N VAL A 89 5.60 7.33 -0.85
CA VAL A 89 4.23 6.88 -1.09
C VAL A 89 4.24 5.47 -1.66
N PHE A 90 3.51 4.57 -1.02
CA PHE A 90 3.24 3.23 -1.53
C PHE A 90 1.93 3.23 -2.31
N VAL A 91 1.92 2.67 -3.52
CA VAL A 91 0.74 2.65 -4.40
C VAL A 91 0.32 1.22 -4.74
N ALA A 92 -0.77 0.77 -4.13
CA ALA A 92 -1.51 -0.41 -4.55
C ALA A 92 -2.44 -0.05 -5.71
N THR A 93 -2.30 -0.67 -6.87
CA THR A 93 -3.16 -0.36 -8.02
C THR A 93 -3.26 -1.52 -9.00
N ASP A 94 -4.45 -1.70 -9.56
CA ASP A 94 -4.73 -2.62 -10.66
C ASP A 94 -4.61 -1.97 -12.05
N ALA A 95 -4.03 -0.76 -12.12
CA ALA A 95 -3.77 -0.05 -13.35
C ALA A 95 -2.99 -0.90 -14.35
N VAL A 96 -3.29 -0.74 -15.65
CA VAL A 96 -2.53 -1.40 -16.71
C VAL A 96 -1.12 -0.83 -16.80
N ARG A 97 -0.19 -1.57 -17.40
CA ARG A 97 1.23 -1.19 -17.54
C ARG A 97 1.44 0.25 -18.01
N LYS A 98 0.72 0.68 -19.05
CA LYS A 98 0.82 2.04 -19.59
C LYS A 98 0.46 3.12 -18.56
N GLU A 99 -0.61 2.92 -17.79
CA GLU A 99 -0.99 3.85 -16.72
C GLU A 99 0.01 3.80 -15.56
N CYS A 100 0.57 2.64 -15.23
CA CYS A 100 1.62 2.51 -14.21
C CYS A 100 2.90 3.28 -14.60
N GLU A 101 3.33 3.17 -15.87
CA GLU A 101 4.47 3.90 -16.41
C GLU A 101 4.23 5.42 -16.38
N GLU A 102 3.02 5.86 -16.76
CA GLU A 102 2.63 7.27 -16.65
C GLU A 102 2.61 7.75 -15.19
N LEU A 103 2.04 6.95 -14.27
CA LEU A 103 2.00 7.28 -12.86
C LEU A 103 3.41 7.38 -12.28
N LYS A 104 4.33 6.47 -12.64
CA LYS A 104 5.74 6.52 -12.20
C LYS A 104 6.45 7.76 -12.72
N ARG A 105 6.16 8.19 -13.94
CA ARG A 105 6.70 9.43 -14.52
C ARG A 105 6.18 10.67 -13.78
N LEU A 106 4.90 10.69 -13.43
CA LEU A 106 4.27 11.82 -12.72
C LEU A 106 4.65 11.86 -11.22
N LEU A 107 4.89 10.70 -10.62
CA LEU A 107 5.19 10.48 -9.20
C LEU A 107 6.42 9.57 -9.04
N PRO A 108 7.64 10.04 -9.40
CA PRO A 108 8.87 9.23 -9.34
C PRO A 108 9.19 8.65 -7.96
N GLU A 109 8.76 9.33 -6.90
CA GLU A 109 8.88 8.94 -5.49
C GLU A 109 7.99 7.74 -5.11
N MET A 110 7.07 7.30 -5.98
CA MET A 110 6.19 6.17 -5.68
C MET A 110 6.95 4.84 -5.60
N VAL A 111 6.54 4.02 -4.66
CA VAL A 111 7.01 2.65 -4.46
C VAL A 111 5.82 1.71 -4.66
N ARG A 112 6.06 0.55 -5.30
CA ARG A 112 5.04 -0.46 -5.56
C ARG A 112 5.58 -1.85 -5.29
N PHE A 113 4.71 -2.75 -4.85
CA PHE A 113 5.02 -4.17 -4.84
C PHE A 113 4.84 -4.72 -6.26
N GLU A 114 5.94 -5.11 -6.89
CA GLU A 114 5.98 -5.67 -8.24
C GLU A 114 6.49 -7.11 -8.13
N PRO A 115 5.59 -8.11 -8.00
CA PRO A 115 6.00 -9.49 -7.80
C PRO A 115 6.74 -10.02 -9.02
N THR A 116 7.74 -10.87 -8.81
CA THR A 116 8.32 -11.67 -9.90
C THR A 116 7.30 -12.69 -10.43
N TRP A 117 7.61 -13.34 -11.55
CA TRP A 117 6.77 -14.41 -12.09
C TRP A 117 6.60 -15.56 -11.08
N GLU A 118 7.68 -15.93 -10.39
CA GLU A 118 7.68 -16.97 -9.36
C GLU A 118 6.84 -16.55 -8.14
N GLU A 119 6.95 -15.29 -7.70
CA GLU A 119 6.14 -14.75 -6.60
C GLU A 119 4.65 -14.69 -6.96
N LEU A 120 4.31 -14.29 -8.19
CA LEU A 120 2.93 -14.30 -8.67
C LEU A 120 2.38 -15.72 -8.75
N GLU A 121 3.17 -16.69 -9.20
CA GLU A 121 2.76 -18.09 -9.21
C GLU A 121 2.58 -18.64 -7.80
N LEU A 122 3.42 -18.24 -6.85
CA LEU A 122 3.35 -18.69 -5.46
C LEU A 122 2.16 -18.08 -4.71
N TYR A 123 2.01 -16.75 -4.76
CA TYR A 123 1.00 -16.03 -3.97
C TYR A 123 -0.35 -15.93 -4.66
N LYS A 124 -0.39 -16.11 -5.99
CA LYS A 124 -1.56 -15.86 -6.84
C LYS A 124 -2.05 -14.40 -6.74
N ASP A 125 -3.02 -14.04 -7.56
CA ASP A 125 -3.58 -12.68 -7.57
C ASP A 125 -4.11 -12.25 -6.19
N GLY A 126 -4.76 -13.17 -5.47
CA GLY A 126 -5.29 -12.92 -4.13
C GLY A 126 -4.20 -12.66 -3.08
N GLY A 127 -3.08 -13.38 -3.15
CA GLY A 127 -1.97 -13.17 -2.22
C GLY A 127 -1.24 -11.86 -2.47
N VAL A 128 -1.06 -11.48 -3.75
CA VAL A 128 -0.52 -10.16 -4.13
C VAL A 128 -1.42 -9.04 -3.61
N ALA A 129 -2.74 -9.18 -3.77
CA ALA A 129 -3.70 -8.21 -3.23
C ALA A 129 -3.65 -8.11 -1.70
N ILE A 130 -3.46 -9.23 -0.99
CA ILE A 130 -3.27 -9.25 0.46
C ILE A 130 -1.98 -8.52 0.86
N ILE A 131 -0.88 -8.71 0.13
CA ILE A 131 0.39 -8.02 0.40
C ILE A 131 0.23 -6.51 0.22
N ASP A 132 -0.41 -6.07 -0.87
CA ASP A 132 -0.75 -4.66 -1.10
C ASP A 132 -1.60 -4.08 0.03
N GLN A 133 -2.66 -4.79 0.45
CA GLN A 133 -3.53 -4.37 1.56
C GLN A 133 -2.77 -4.31 2.88
N TRP A 134 -1.91 -5.29 3.15
CA TRP A 134 -1.09 -5.33 4.35
C TRP A 134 -0.17 -4.11 4.41
N ILE A 135 0.56 -3.82 3.33
CA ILE A 135 1.45 -2.64 3.28
C ILE A 135 0.64 -1.34 3.42
N CYS A 136 -0.48 -1.19 2.71
CA CYS A 136 -1.34 -0.01 2.86
C CYS A 136 -1.87 0.19 4.29
N SER A 137 -2.16 -0.89 5.02
CA SER A 137 -2.69 -0.83 6.39
C SER A 137 -1.69 -0.39 7.46
N HIS A 138 -0.39 -0.34 7.11
CA HIS A 138 0.69 0.08 8.02
C HIS A 138 1.27 1.46 7.67
N ALA A 139 0.66 2.19 6.73
CA ALA A 139 0.97 3.60 6.46
C ALA A 139 0.49 4.51 7.59
#